data_AF-A0AAF0F5S8-F1
#
_entry.id   AF-A0AAF0F5S8-F1
#
_cell.length_a   1.000
_cell.length_b   1.000
_cell.length_c   1.000
_cell.angle_alpha   90.00
_cell.angle_beta   90.00
_cell.angle_gamma   90.00
#
_symmetry.space_group_name_H-M   'P 1'
#
loop_
_entity.id
_entity.type
_entity.pdbx_description
1 polymer ?
#
loop_
_entity_poly.entity_id
_entity_poly.type
_entity_poly.pdbx_seq_one_letter_code
_entity_poly.pdbx_strand_id
1 'polypeptide(L)'
;MPASRLFMARSVDRSLYETIRVARSCGSVVARRGLAVPVNPASSVDHMLGTAVPAPPAAAPEQSKNESSDDSSVFKSMLQKGASSADMAGQRANIERLRGAATGSSRRSTAVPGTNKLLAQSLDDAEILWRDESAFLPSTPKKQTAADPELPHRVETGRPEGNAMERYVVAAARALVKQRSGDVQMASLQDLSKAMEECANTQLSIELPYEPMPKVERKVQLTTATSAEADVSKAADDGVLLLCYIDHVGSGKERVSMCSGFAVQGGETLAKTEGKGRGALVVSCDHTLESATEGMRDAGDRQGLALAVTRLGHIYPVRSLLSRLPDADLALFQLDETPVQVDAVTSTLHTVGSGSLRTLPVSPYPAVVQTELSVSSFGGWLPSPQQGQGELSTFPQLTDHDMIRNRWAPATLVGYKDPIGRVAETGTYDELAQLSFKLKGDAPETPEGLRPSNLLRSMTYFPLPGSSGGPVVDAESGSVVGIVRGHRMSQMHGSRGDAVPAEKVFEFFALPGLGKRR
;
A
#
# COMPACT_ATOMS: atom_id res chain seq x y z
N MET A 1 -29.08 59.52 17.58
CA MET A 1 -30.51 59.93 17.59
C MET A 1 -30.54 61.43 17.34
N PRO A 2 -31.44 62.01 16.52
CA PRO A 2 -32.75 61.49 16.05
C PRO A 2 -32.75 61.13 14.54
N ALA A 3 -33.56 60.19 14.02
CA ALA A 3 -35.04 60.12 13.92
C ALA A 3 -35.57 61.04 12.78
N SER A 4 -36.53 60.73 11.88
CA SER A 4 -37.44 59.61 11.61
C SER A 4 -38.38 60.03 10.45
N ARG A 5 -39.24 59.10 10.01
CA ARG A 5 -40.55 59.22 9.29
C ARG A 5 -40.48 58.79 7.82
N LEU A 6 -41.09 57.69 7.34
CA LEU A 6 -42.36 56.98 7.62
C LEU A 6 -43.62 57.73 7.16
N PHE A 7 -44.57 56.95 6.60
CA PHE A 7 -45.92 57.24 6.04
C PHE A 7 -45.97 57.41 4.51
N MET A 8 -46.96 56.87 3.78
CA MET A 8 -47.94 55.81 3.99
C MET A 8 -48.66 55.54 2.65
N ALA A 9 -49.15 54.31 2.55
CA ALA A 9 -50.11 53.74 1.61
C ALA A 9 -51.32 54.61 1.17
N ARG A 10 -51.85 54.27 -0.02
CA ARG A 10 -53.22 53.75 -0.31
C ARG A 10 -53.40 53.61 -1.83
N SER A 11 -53.55 52.39 -2.36
CA SER A 11 -54.80 51.62 -2.59
C SER A 11 -55.64 52.21 -3.74
N VAL A 12 -56.22 51.47 -4.69
CA VAL A 12 -57.27 50.44 -4.51
C VAL A 12 -57.54 49.73 -5.86
N ASP A 13 -57.68 48.40 -5.81
CA ASP A 13 -58.54 47.45 -6.56
C ASP A 13 -58.57 47.38 -8.10
N ARG A 14 -58.81 46.21 -8.73
CA ARG A 14 -59.86 45.23 -8.40
C ARG A 14 -59.65 43.88 -9.10
N SER A 15 -59.88 42.81 -8.32
CA SER A 15 -60.76 41.66 -8.65
C SER A 15 -60.22 40.57 -9.62
N LEU A 16 -60.31 39.25 -9.39
CA LEU A 16 -61.11 38.42 -8.47
C LEU A 16 -60.42 37.02 -8.27
N TYR A 17 -60.48 36.50 -7.03
CA TYR A 17 -60.86 35.13 -6.58
C TYR A 17 -60.11 33.89 -7.14
N GLU A 18 -59.77 32.83 -6.39
CA GLU A 18 -59.98 32.44 -4.98
C GLU A 18 -59.00 31.31 -4.63
N THR A 19 -58.64 31.24 -3.35
CA THR A 19 -57.71 30.30 -2.71
C THR A 19 -58.35 28.91 -2.51
N ILE A 20 -57.58 27.82 -2.55
CA ILE A 20 -57.64 26.72 -1.56
C ILE A 20 -56.37 25.85 -1.60
N ARG A 21 -56.06 25.35 -0.41
CA ARG A 21 -54.87 24.70 0.13
C ARG A 21 -54.93 23.16 -0.07
N VAL A 22 -53.75 22.53 -0.01
CA VAL A 22 -53.44 21.14 0.40
C VAL A 22 -53.41 20.03 -0.67
N ALA A 23 -52.38 19.18 -0.52
CA ALA A 23 -52.14 17.83 -1.06
C ALA A 23 -51.25 17.74 -2.32
N ARG A 24 -49.92 17.66 -2.10
CA ARG A 24 -49.03 16.99 -3.06
C ARG A 24 -49.25 15.48 -2.94
N SER A 25 -50.07 14.92 -3.82
CA SER A 25 -50.07 13.48 -4.08
C SER A 25 -48.96 13.14 -5.08
N CYS A 26 -48.31 12.02 -4.83
CA CYS A 26 -47.29 11.43 -5.67
C CYS A 26 -47.97 10.86 -6.94
N GLY A 27 -47.51 11.28 -8.12
CA GLY A 27 -47.93 10.75 -9.41
C GLY A 27 -46.73 10.60 -10.33
N SER A 28 -46.32 9.36 -10.58
CA SER A 28 -45.19 8.97 -11.42
C SER A 28 -45.45 9.26 -12.90
N VAL A 29 -44.60 10.08 -13.54
CA VAL A 29 -44.47 10.12 -15.00
C VAL A 29 -43.32 9.19 -15.40
N VAL A 30 -43.67 8.10 -16.08
CA VAL A 30 -42.74 7.11 -16.62
C VAL A 30 -42.07 7.67 -17.89
N ALA A 31 -40.79 8.01 -17.80
CA ALA A 31 -39.96 8.24 -18.99
C ALA A 31 -39.59 6.88 -19.62
N ARG A 32 -40.05 6.64 -20.85
CA ARG A 32 -39.68 5.46 -21.64
C ARG A 32 -38.19 5.52 -21.99
N ARG A 33 -37.42 4.47 -21.63
CA ARG A 33 -36.04 4.26 -22.10
C ARG A 33 -36.08 3.88 -23.59
N GLY A 34 -35.31 4.60 -24.41
CA GLY A 34 -35.10 4.26 -25.82
C GLY A 34 -34.24 2.99 -25.96
N LEU A 35 -34.63 2.10 -26.86
CA LEU A 35 -33.85 0.95 -27.30
C LEU A 35 -32.66 1.42 -28.16
N ALA A 36 -31.65 0.54 -28.29
CA ALA A 36 -30.50 0.72 -29.16
C ALA A 36 -30.93 1.16 -30.58
N VAL A 37 -30.28 2.21 -31.09
CA VAL A 37 -30.50 2.73 -32.44
C VAL A 37 -29.79 1.80 -33.43
N PRO A 38 -30.47 1.27 -34.47
CA PRO A 38 -29.80 0.50 -35.51
C PRO A 38 -28.79 1.36 -36.27
N VAL A 39 -27.56 0.85 -36.42
CA VAL A 39 -26.49 1.51 -37.16
C VAL A 39 -26.86 1.55 -38.64
N ASN A 40 -26.83 2.74 -39.25
CA ASN A 40 -27.06 2.92 -40.68
C ASN A 40 -25.90 2.30 -41.48
N PRO A 41 -26.13 1.32 -42.36
CA PRO A 41 -25.07 0.68 -43.16
C PRO A 41 -24.31 1.67 -44.06
N ALA A 42 -24.92 2.79 -44.42
CA ALA A 42 -24.31 3.82 -45.26
C ALA A 42 -23.31 4.73 -44.52
N SER A 43 -23.27 4.68 -43.18
CA SER A 43 -22.37 5.50 -42.34
C SER A 43 -21.43 4.67 -41.44
N SER A 44 -21.37 3.35 -41.65
CA SER A 44 -20.51 2.44 -40.90
C SER A 44 -19.19 2.22 -41.65
N VAL A 45 -18.07 2.40 -40.94
CA VAL A 45 -16.71 2.16 -41.43
C VAL A 45 -16.51 0.67 -41.77
N ASP A 46 -17.18 -0.23 -41.05
CA ASP A 46 -17.07 -1.69 -41.24
C ASP A 46 -17.66 -2.16 -42.58
N HIS A 47 -18.61 -1.42 -43.16
CA HIS A 47 -19.17 -1.72 -44.48
C HIS A 47 -18.26 -1.28 -45.63
N MET A 48 -17.42 -0.26 -45.42
CA MET A 48 -16.45 0.23 -46.41
C MET A 48 -15.19 -0.64 -46.50
N LEU A 49 -14.87 -1.41 -45.45
CA LEU A 49 -13.68 -2.27 -45.38
C LEU A 49 -13.95 -3.74 -45.80
N GLY A 50 -15.18 -4.08 -46.19
CA GLY A 50 -15.51 -5.39 -46.75
C GLY A 50 -15.39 -6.56 -45.77
N THR A 51 -15.27 -6.31 -44.46
CA THR A 51 -15.17 -7.34 -43.44
C THR A 51 -16.55 -7.90 -43.10
N ALA A 52 -16.86 -9.10 -43.61
CA ALA A 52 -18.06 -9.82 -43.20
C ALA A 52 -17.89 -10.36 -41.77
N VAL A 53 -18.90 -10.16 -40.93
CA VAL A 53 -18.97 -10.77 -39.59
C VAL A 53 -19.06 -12.29 -39.74
N PRO A 54 -18.23 -13.10 -39.05
CA PRO A 54 -18.33 -14.54 -39.13
C PRO A 54 -19.68 -15.02 -38.59
N ALA A 55 -20.26 -16.03 -39.24
CA ALA A 55 -21.53 -16.61 -38.82
C ALA A 55 -21.40 -17.25 -37.42
N PRO A 56 -22.39 -17.08 -36.54
CA PRO A 56 -22.40 -17.77 -35.25
C PRO A 56 -22.45 -19.29 -35.46
N PRO A 57 -21.76 -20.09 -34.64
CA PRO A 57 -21.74 -21.53 -34.78
C PRO A 57 -23.16 -22.11 -34.63
N ALA A 58 -23.54 -22.99 -35.56
CA ALA A 58 -24.83 -23.66 -35.55
C ALA A 58 -24.93 -24.62 -34.35
N ALA A 59 -26.07 -24.58 -33.65
CA ALA A 59 -26.38 -25.51 -32.57
C ALA A 59 -26.52 -26.93 -33.13
N ALA A 60 -25.64 -27.83 -32.71
CA ALA A 60 -25.76 -29.27 -32.96
C ALA A 60 -26.84 -29.88 -32.05
N PRO A 61 -27.55 -30.93 -32.50
CA PRO A 61 -28.69 -31.50 -31.78
C PRO A 61 -28.27 -32.22 -30.50
N GLU A 62 -29.06 -32.03 -29.45
CA GLU A 62 -28.91 -32.69 -28.14
C GLU A 62 -28.92 -34.22 -28.28
N GLN A 63 -27.86 -34.86 -27.79
CA GLN A 63 -27.89 -36.25 -27.38
C GLN A 63 -27.77 -36.30 -25.85
N SER A 64 -28.85 -36.73 -25.22
CA SER A 64 -28.96 -36.99 -23.79
C SER A 64 -28.05 -38.16 -23.37
N LYS A 65 -27.08 -37.85 -22.50
CA LYS A 65 -26.47 -38.84 -21.60
C LYS A 65 -26.39 -38.21 -20.21
N ASN A 66 -27.12 -38.85 -19.29
CA ASN A 66 -27.10 -38.57 -17.86
C ASN A 66 -25.71 -38.91 -17.30
N GLU A 67 -24.97 -37.90 -16.83
CA GLU A 67 -24.02 -38.04 -15.73
C GLU A 67 -24.13 -36.78 -14.85
N SER A 68 -24.60 -36.96 -13.62
CA SER A 68 -24.72 -35.91 -12.62
C SER A 68 -23.34 -35.62 -12.01
N SER A 69 -22.70 -34.52 -12.41
CA SER A 69 -21.55 -33.96 -11.70
C SER A 69 -21.95 -32.69 -10.94
N ASP A 70 -21.49 -32.63 -9.71
CA ASP A 70 -21.94 -31.78 -8.60
C ASP A 70 -21.41 -30.33 -8.69
N ASP A 71 -22.26 -29.40 -9.11
CA ASP A 71 -21.99 -27.94 -9.21
C ASP A 71 -21.84 -27.24 -7.83
N SER A 72 -21.94 -27.97 -6.72
CA SER A 72 -21.81 -27.41 -5.37
C SER A 72 -20.35 -27.17 -4.91
N SER A 73 -19.37 -27.72 -5.63
CA SER A 73 -17.94 -27.57 -5.32
C SER A 73 -17.37 -26.20 -5.72
N VAL A 74 -17.96 -25.55 -6.73
CA VAL A 74 -17.52 -24.24 -7.23
C VAL A 74 -17.98 -23.11 -6.30
N PHE A 75 -19.21 -23.18 -5.79
CA PHE A 75 -19.76 -22.15 -4.91
C PHE A 75 -19.17 -22.18 -3.48
N LYS A 76 -18.78 -23.35 -2.97
CA LYS A 76 -18.06 -23.46 -1.69
C LYS A 76 -16.64 -22.87 -1.72
N SER A 77 -16.07 -22.68 -2.92
CA SER A 77 -14.72 -22.10 -3.09
C SER A 77 -14.70 -20.55 -3.09
N MET A 78 -15.87 -19.90 -3.15
CA MET A 78 -16.01 -18.44 -3.29
C MET A 78 -16.21 -17.66 -1.97
N LEU A 79 -16.42 -18.32 -0.83
CA LEU A 79 -16.44 -17.66 0.48
C LEU A 79 -15.06 -17.78 1.15
N GLN A 80 -14.13 -16.90 0.77
CA GLN A 80 -12.84 -16.80 1.44
C GLN A 80 -12.87 -15.90 2.68
N LYS A 81 -12.14 -16.40 3.67
CA LYS A 81 -11.88 -15.85 4.99
C LYS A 81 -11.12 -14.52 4.92
N GLY A 82 -11.50 -13.57 5.78
CA GLY A 82 -10.69 -12.37 6.08
C GLY A 82 -11.47 -11.12 6.46
N ALA A 83 -12.78 -11.08 6.24
CA ALA A 83 -13.60 -9.96 6.69
C ALA A 83 -13.73 -9.99 8.23
N SER A 84 -13.43 -8.87 8.89
CA SER A 84 -13.74 -8.73 10.32
C SER A 84 -15.26 -8.83 10.50
N SER A 85 -15.73 -9.19 11.72
CA SER A 85 -17.16 -9.26 12.02
C SER A 85 -17.88 -7.92 11.76
N ALA A 86 -17.15 -6.80 11.73
CA ALA A 86 -17.67 -5.48 11.40
C ALA A 86 -17.82 -5.28 9.87
N ASP A 87 -16.90 -5.83 9.06
CA ASP A 87 -16.93 -5.76 7.59
C ASP A 87 -18.13 -6.52 6.99
N MET A 88 -18.52 -7.64 7.61
CA MET A 88 -19.68 -8.42 7.18
C MET A 88 -21.02 -7.71 7.46
N ALA A 89 -21.11 -6.91 8.53
CA ALA A 89 -22.30 -6.12 8.82
C ALA A 89 -22.48 -4.96 7.82
N GLY A 90 -21.38 -4.32 7.42
CA GLY A 90 -21.35 -3.30 6.37
C GLY A 90 -21.72 -3.86 4.99
N GLN A 91 -21.17 -5.03 4.63
CA GLN A 91 -21.54 -5.72 3.39
C GLN A 91 -23.00 -6.19 3.38
N ARG A 92 -23.54 -6.65 4.52
CA ARG A 92 -24.95 -7.05 4.65
C ARG A 92 -25.91 -5.89 4.43
N ALA A 93 -25.60 -4.70 4.96
CA ALA A 93 -26.39 -3.48 4.74
C ALA A 93 -26.32 -2.99 3.28
N ASN A 94 -25.20 -3.21 2.59
CA ASN A 94 -25.01 -2.85 1.18
C ASN A 94 -25.76 -3.82 0.23
N ILE A 95 -25.76 -5.12 0.56
CA ILE A 95 -26.52 -6.15 -0.16
C ILE A 95 -28.03 -5.98 0.04
N GLU A 96 -28.49 -5.58 1.24
CA GLU A 96 -29.91 -5.26 1.47
C GLU A 96 -30.37 -3.97 0.77
N ARG A 97 -29.50 -2.96 0.62
CA ARG A 97 -29.78 -1.77 -0.22
C ARG A 97 -29.90 -2.12 -1.71
N LEU A 98 -29.02 -2.99 -2.21
CA LEU A 98 -29.08 -3.48 -3.60
C LEU A 98 -30.33 -4.32 -3.86
N ARG A 99 -30.82 -5.05 -2.85
CA ARG A 99 -32.08 -5.83 -2.91
C ARG A 99 -33.33 -4.95 -3.07
N GLY A 100 -33.29 -3.71 -2.60
CA GLY A 100 -34.38 -2.73 -2.75
C GLY A 100 -34.42 -2.00 -4.10
N ALA A 101 -33.31 -1.98 -4.85
CA ALA A 101 -33.19 -1.24 -6.11
C ALA A 101 -33.27 -2.12 -7.38
N ALA A 102 -33.22 -3.45 -7.24
CA ALA A 102 -33.06 -4.39 -8.36
C ALA A 102 -34.26 -5.34 -8.60
N THR A 103 -35.48 -4.98 -8.21
CA THR A 103 -36.70 -5.74 -8.56
C THR A 103 -37.50 -5.05 -9.66
N GLY A 104 -36.85 -4.82 -10.80
CA GLY A 104 -37.52 -4.52 -12.07
C GLY A 104 -37.91 -5.81 -12.79
N SER A 105 -39.21 -6.11 -12.78
CA SER A 105 -39.95 -7.12 -13.56
C SER A 105 -39.33 -8.52 -13.68
N SER A 106 -39.86 -9.48 -12.90
CA SER A 106 -39.72 -10.91 -13.13
C SER A 106 -40.13 -11.29 -14.56
N ARG A 107 -39.18 -11.84 -15.34
CA ARG A 107 -39.56 -12.78 -16.41
C ARG A 107 -39.93 -14.11 -15.74
N ARG A 108 -41.11 -14.61 -16.06
CA ARG A 108 -41.61 -15.92 -15.64
C ARG A 108 -40.66 -17.02 -16.12
N SER A 109 -39.91 -17.60 -15.19
CA SER A 109 -39.57 -19.03 -15.22
C SER A 109 -39.55 -19.55 -13.78
N THR A 110 -40.07 -20.76 -13.63
CA THR A 110 -40.41 -21.50 -12.41
C THR A 110 -39.47 -21.32 -11.22
N ALA A 111 -40.04 -20.95 -10.06
CA ALA A 111 -39.33 -20.95 -8.79
C ALA A 111 -39.05 -22.39 -8.33
N VAL A 112 -37.77 -22.74 -8.17
CA VAL A 112 -37.35 -24.00 -7.53
C VAL A 112 -37.37 -23.77 -6.01
N PRO A 113 -38.25 -24.43 -5.25
CA PRO A 113 -38.27 -24.31 -3.80
C PRO A 113 -37.10 -25.12 -3.20
N GLY A 114 -36.18 -24.46 -2.48
CA GLY A 114 -35.17 -25.17 -1.68
C GLY A 114 -33.80 -24.50 -1.61
N THR A 115 -33.43 -23.69 -2.60
CA THR A 115 -32.09 -23.08 -2.70
C THR A 115 -31.79 -22.11 -1.56
N ASN A 116 -32.77 -21.32 -1.12
CA ASN A 116 -32.56 -20.34 -0.03
C ASN A 116 -32.36 -20.99 1.36
N LYS A 117 -32.94 -22.17 1.62
CA LYS A 117 -32.73 -22.90 2.88
C LYS A 117 -31.39 -23.62 2.90
N LEU A 118 -30.98 -24.19 1.77
CA LEU A 118 -29.70 -24.86 1.62
C LEU A 118 -28.52 -23.89 1.71
N LEU A 119 -28.69 -22.66 1.21
CA LEU A 119 -27.66 -21.63 1.31
C LEU A 119 -27.49 -21.09 2.73
N ALA A 120 -28.60 -20.98 3.49
CA ALA A 120 -28.56 -20.61 4.90
C ALA A 120 -27.93 -21.71 5.77
N GLN A 121 -28.31 -22.98 5.56
CA GLN A 121 -27.70 -24.11 6.26
C GLN A 121 -26.21 -24.27 5.93
N SER A 122 -25.81 -24.07 4.67
CA SER A 122 -24.40 -24.10 4.26
C SER A 122 -23.56 -22.98 4.89
N LEU A 123 -24.16 -21.86 5.29
CA LEU A 123 -23.47 -20.76 5.97
C LEU A 123 -23.32 -21.05 7.47
N ASP A 124 -24.36 -21.60 8.11
CA ASP A 124 -24.30 -22.02 9.52
C ASP A 124 -23.29 -23.17 9.71
N ASP A 125 -23.26 -24.15 8.80
CA ASP A 125 -22.30 -25.26 8.84
C ASP A 125 -20.85 -24.79 8.64
N ALA A 126 -20.64 -23.74 7.83
CA ALA A 126 -19.32 -23.14 7.63
C ALA A 126 -18.84 -22.36 8.87
N GLU A 127 -19.75 -21.73 9.62
CA GLU A 127 -19.42 -21.03 10.87
C GLU A 127 -19.01 -22.01 11.98
N ILE A 128 -19.66 -23.17 12.06
CA ILE A 128 -19.33 -24.24 13.01
C ILE A 128 -17.95 -24.84 12.70
N LEU A 129 -17.65 -25.11 11.42
CA LEU A 129 -16.34 -25.62 10.98
C LEU A 129 -15.19 -24.65 11.28
N TRP A 130 -15.43 -23.34 11.18
CA TRP A 130 -14.42 -22.33 11.52
C TRP A 130 -14.18 -22.18 13.02
N ARG A 131 -15.20 -22.40 13.86
CA ARG A 131 -15.04 -22.38 15.31
C ARG A 131 -14.27 -23.61 15.80
N ASP A 132 -14.51 -24.79 15.23
CA ASP A 132 -13.81 -26.03 15.62
C ASP A 132 -12.35 -26.10 15.14
N GLU A 133 -12.00 -25.52 13.98
CA GLU A 133 -10.60 -25.44 13.51
C GLU A 133 -9.68 -24.61 14.43
N SER A 134 -10.25 -23.68 15.22
CA SER A 134 -9.49 -22.90 16.20
C SER A 134 -9.08 -23.71 17.45
N ALA A 135 -9.68 -24.90 17.66
CA ALA A 135 -9.43 -25.76 18.81
C ALA A 135 -8.38 -26.86 18.56
N PHE A 136 -8.02 -27.14 17.30
CA PHE A 136 -7.08 -28.22 16.93
C PHE A 136 -5.67 -27.76 16.56
N LEU A 137 -5.38 -26.45 16.64
CA LEU A 137 -4.00 -25.99 16.61
C LEU A 137 -3.36 -26.36 17.96
N PRO A 138 -2.25 -27.12 18.00
CA PRO A 138 -1.49 -27.26 19.24
C PRO A 138 -1.15 -25.85 19.71
N SER A 139 -1.55 -25.52 20.94
CA SER A 139 -1.18 -24.27 21.57
C SER A 139 0.34 -24.15 21.51
N THR A 140 0.82 -23.29 20.61
CA THR A 140 2.24 -23.08 20.40
C THR A 140 2.82 -22.68 21.75
N PRO A 141 3.84 -23.38 22.29
CA PRO A 141 4.54 -22.87 23.45
C PRO A 141 5.04 -21.47 23.09
N LYS A 142 4.66 -20.47 23.88
CA LYS A 142 5.09 -19.07 23.80
C LYS A 142 6.61 -18.98 23.97
N LYS A 143 7.39 -19.40 22.97
CA LYS A 143 8.68 -18.79 22.70
C LYS A 143 8.35 -17.44 22.08
N GLN A 144 8.85 -16.36 22.68
CA GLN A 144 8.66 -14.98 22.24
C GLN A 144 8.93 -14.89 20.73
N THR A 145 7.88 -14.93 19.92
CA THR A 145 7.96 -14.56 18.51
C THR A 145 8.32 -13.08 18.50
N ALA A 146 9.42 -12.72 17.83
CA ALA A 146 9.78 -11.33 17.61
C ALA A 146 8.54 -10.57 17.12
N ALA A 147 8.27 -9.41 17.69
CA ALA A 147 7.13 -8.60 17.30
C ALA A 147 7.23 -8.27 15.80
N ASP A 148 6.10 -8.23 15.11
CA ASP A 148 6.05 -7.79 13.72
C ASP A 148 6.54 -6.33 13.65
N PRO A 149 7.64 -6.03 12.93
CA PRO A 149 8.19 -4.68 12.85
C PRO A 149 7.23 -3.67 12.22
N GLU A 150 6.28 -4.10 11.37
CA GLU A 150 5.31 -3.20 10.72
C GLU A 150 4.19 -2.79 11.69
N LEU A 151 3.93 -3.60 12.72
CA LEU A 151 2.93 -3.29 13.73
C LEU A 151 3.54 -2.52 14.91
N PRO A 152 2.86 -1.50 15.46
CA PRO A 152 3.42 -0.73 16.56
C PRO A 152 3.60 -1.58 17.81
N HIS A 153 4.85 -1.84 18.20
CA HIS A 153 5.22 -2.66 19.35
C HIS A 153 6.14 -1.90 20.28
N ARG A 154 6.18 -2.30 21.56
CA ARG A 154 6.99 -1.62 22.57
C ARG A 154 8.45 -2.02 22.44
N VAL A 155 9.35 -1.04 22.48
CA VAL A 155 10.79 -1.31 22.43
C VAL A 155 11.31 -1.68 23.82
N GLU A 156 11.94 -2.85 23.93
CA GLU A 156 12.60 -3.32 25.16
C GLU A 156 13.96 -2.64 25.37
N THR A 157 13.95 -1.35 25.72
CA THR A 157 15.18 -0.54 25.88
C THR A 157 16.08 -0.98 27.03
N GLY A 158 15.58 -1.79 27.98
CA GLY A 158 16.29 -2.24 29.18
C GLY A 158 16.94 -3.62 29.10
N ARG A 159 16.80 -4.35 27.98
CA ARG A 159 17.41 -5.68 27.79
C ARG A 159 18.40 -5.65 26.62
N PRO A 160 19.60 -6.24 26.77
CA PRO A 160 20.60 -6.29 25.69
C PRO A 160 20.12 -7.10 24.48
N GLU A 161 19.12 -7.97 24.66
CA GLU A 161 18.53 -8.85 23.65
C GLU A 161 17.54 -8.14 22.69
N GLY A 162 17.22 -6.86 22.91
CA GLY A 162 16.33 -6.10 22.03
C GLY A 162 16.98 -5.70 20.69
N ASN A 163 16.15 -5.51 19.65
CA ASN A 163 16.60 -5.11 18.32
C ASN A 163 17.45 -3.82 18.38
N ALA A 164 18.70 -3.89 17.91
CA ALA A 164 19.64 -2.77 17.96
C ALA A 164 19.14 -1.58 17.12
N MET A 165 18.46 -1.84 16.01
CA MET A 165 17.91 -0.80 15.13
C MET A 165 16.78 -0.01 15.81
N GLU A 166 15.84 -0.69 16.46
CA GLU A 166 14.75 -0.04 17.20
C GLU A 166 15.29 0.85 18.32
N ARG A 167 16.32 0.40 19.04
CA ARG A 167 16.97 1.19 20.09
C ARG A 167 17.66 2.43 19.51
N TYR A 168 18.35 2.29 18.38
CA TYR A 168 18.98 3.40 17.67
C TYR A 168 17.94 4.44 17.23
N VAL A 169 16.85 4.01 16.59
CA VAL A 169 15.76 4.86 16.13
C VAL A 169 15.07 5.58 17.30
N VAL A 170 14.82 4.89 18.42
CA VAL A 170 14.25 5.51 19.63
C VAL A 170 15.21 6.53 20.24
N ALA A 171 16.51 6.23 20.30
CA ALA A 171 17.51 7.18 20.79
C ALA A 171 17.56 8.43 19.91
N ALA A 172 17.53 8.25 18.60
CA ALA A 172 17.46 9.33 17.61
C ALA A 172 16.20 10.19 17.79
N ALA A 173 15.03 9.55 17.90
CA ALA A 173 13.76 10.22 18.13
C ALA A 173 13.78 11.08 19.40
N ARG A 174 14.34 10.54 20.50
CA ARG A 174 14.51 11.27 21.77
C ARG A 174 15.46 12.45 21.62
N ALA A 175 16.57 12.28 20.89
CA ALA A 175 17.53 13.36 20.64
C ALA A 175 16.88 14.50 19.81
N LEU A 176 16.15 14.16 18.75
CA LEU A 176 15.41 15.10 17.90
C LEU A 176 14.38 15.91 18.70
N VAL A 177 13.62 15.25 19.57
CA VAL A 177 12.65 15.93 20.43
C VAL A 177 13.33 16.85 21.44
N LYS A 178 14.41 16.39 22.09
CA LYS A 178 15.13 17.17 23.11
C LYS A 178 15.84 18.39 22.53
N GLN A 179 16.45 18.23 21.37
CA GLN A 179 17.32 19.23 20.77
C GLN A 179 16.60 20.11 19.75
N ARG A 180 15.27 19.99 19.56
CA ARG A 180 14.42 20.73 18.59
C ARG A 180 15.09 22.02 18.13
N SER A 181 15.96 21.88 17.13
CA SER A 181 16.75 22.98 16.62
C SER A 181 15.85 23.71 15.66
N GLY A 182 15.80 25.03 15.70
CA GLY A 182 14.92 25.81 14.81
C GLY A 182 15.13 25.48 13.31
N ASP A 183 16.29 24.94 12.98
CA ASP A 183 16.68 24.54 11.63
C ASP A 183 16.03 23.23 11.14
N VAL A 184 15.64 22.31 12.04
CA VAL A 184 15.09 21.00 11.66
C VAL A 184 13.57 21.01 11.75
N GLN A 185 12.92 20.79 10.61
CA GLN A 185 11.45 20.82 10.51
C GLN A 185 10.89 19.40 10.45
N MET A 186 10.03 19.05 11.41
CA MET A 186 9.47 17.71 11.56
C MET A 186 7.96 17.75 11.82
N ALA A 187 7.22 16.88 11.14
CA ALA A 187 5.81 16.64 11.45
C ALA A 187 5.68 15.74 12.67
N SER A 188 4.69 16.03 13.53
CA SER A 188 4.26 15.05 14.51
C SER A 188 3.42 13.96 13.86
N LEU A 189 3.33 12.77 14.48
CA LEU A 189 2.41 11.74 14.00
C LEU A 189 0.95 12.20 14.01
N GLN A 190 0.58 13.15 14.88
CA GLN A 190 -0.76 13.77 14.88
C GLN A 190 -0.98 14.62 13.62
N ASP A 191 0.04 15.36 13.19
CA ASP A 191 -0.03 16.17 11.97
C ASP A 191 -0.16 15.26 10.74
N LEU A 192 0.58 14.15 10.72
CA LEU A 192 0.45 13.15 9.65
C LEU A 192 -0.95 12.52 9.65
N SER A 193 -1.46 12.11 10.82
CA SER A 193 -2.81 11.53 10.95
C SER A 193 -3.92 12.47 10.47
N LYS A 194 -3.81 13.77 10.73
CA LYS A 194 -4.75 14.77 10.20
C LYS A 194 -4.61 14.92 8.68
N ALA A 195 -3.37 14.99 8.19
CA ALA A 195 -3.08 15.10 6.76
C ALA A 195 -3.58 13.89 5.96
N MET A 196 -3.67 12.70 6.58
CA MET A 196 -4.13 11.47 5.91
C MET A 196 -5.53 11.57 5.30
N GLU A 197 -6.45 12.34 5.87
CA GLU A 197 -7.77 12.56 5.27
C GLU A 197 -7.72 13.64 4.18
N GLU A 198 -6.91 14.68 4.40
CA GLU A 198 -6.83 15.86 3.52
C GLU A 198 -6.09 15.57 2.21
N CYS A 199 -5.07 14.70 2.24
CA CYS A 199 -4.19 14.42 1.09
C CYS A 199 -4.55 13.15 0.31
N ALA A 200 -5.65 12.48 0.66
CA ALA A 200 -6.10 11.27 -0.03
C ALA A 200 -6.33 11.55 -1.52
N ASN A 201 -5.71 10.73 -2.37
CA ASN A 201 -5.77 10.81 -3.83
C ASN A 201 -5.40 12.19 -4.41
N THR A 202 -4.56 12.95 -3.69
CA THR A 202 -4.11 14.28 -4.14
C THR A 202 -2.96 14.15 -5.14
N GLN A 203 -3.05 14.85 -6.27
CA GLN A 203 -2.00 14.87 -7.29
C GLN A 203 -1.14 16.14 -7.17
N LEU A 204 0.18 15.96 -7.18
CA LEU A 204 1.17 17.03 -7.21
C LEU A 204 1.25 17.68 -8.60
N SER A 205 1.68 18.94 -8.65
CA SER A 205 1.82 19.69 -9.91
C SER A 205 3.05 19.29 -10.73
N ILE A 206 4.00 18.61 -10.09
CA ILE A 206 5.26 18.19 -10.71
C ILE A 206 5.09 16.86 -11.43
N GLU A 207 5.92 16.65 -12.44
CA GLU A 207 5.97 15.41 -13.21
C GLU A 207 7.11 14.54 -12.69
N LEU A 208 6.85 13.24 -12.53
CA LEU A 208 7.90 12.27 -12.23
C LEU A 208 8.58 11.85 -13.55
N PRO A 209 9.91 11.81 -13.62
CA PRO A 209 10.63 11.36 -14.82
C PRO A 209 10.31 9.91 -15.22
N TYR A 210 10.14 9.69 -16.51
CA TYR A 210 9.80 8.37 -17.07
C TYR A 210 11.10 7.63 -17.36
N GLU A 211 11.50 6.72 -16.47
CA GLU A 211 12.81 6.05 -16.54
C GLU A 211 12.69 4.52 -16.67
N PRO A 212 12.15 3.98 -17.79
CA PRO A 212 12.10 2.53 -18.00
C PRO A 212 13.48 1.91 -18.30
N MET A 213 14.39 2.68 -18.91
CA MET A 213 15.76 2.28 -19.23
C MET A 213 16.72 3.41 -18.77
N PRO A 214 17.00 3.49 -17.47
CA PRO A 214 17.80 4.58 -16.90
C PRO A 214 19.26 4.45 -17.34
N LYS A 215 19.97 5.59 -17.33
CA LYS A 215 21.42 5.61 -17.53
C LYS A 215 22.11 4.76 -16.48
N VAL A 216 23.30 4.23 -16.80
CA VAL A 216 24.09 3.35 -15.91
C VAL A 216 24.28 3.95 -14.52
N GLU A 217 24.49 5.26 -14.43
CA GLU A 217 24.64 6.00 -13.18
C GLU A 217 23.35 6.10 -12.35
N ARG A 218 22.18 6.06 -12.99
CA ARG A 218 20.87 6.14 -12.35
C ARG A 218 20.29 4.77 -12.00
N LYS A 219 20.76 3.68 -12.61
CA LYS A 219 20.37 2.32 -12.25
C LYS A 219 20.49 2.09 -10.76
N VAL A 220 19.55 1.34 -10.20
CA VAL A 220 19.64 0.89 -8.80
C VAL A 220 20.88 0.00 -8.66
N GLN A 221 21.69 0.26 -7.63
CA GLN A 221 22.88 -0.55 -7.34
C GLN A 221 22.46 -1.79 -6.56
N LEU A 222 22.25 -2.88 -7.29
CA LEU A 222 21.86 -4.16 -6.74
C LEU A 222 23.09 -4.90 -6.22
N THR A 223 23.14 -5.14 -4.92
CA THR A 223 24.08 -6.06 -4.30
C THR A 223 23.44 -7.45 -4.16
N THR A 224 24.24 -8.49 -4.04
CA THR A 224 23.78 -9.89 -3.86
C THR A 224 24.60 -10.57 -2.75
N ALA A 225 24.20 -11.78 -2.34
CA ALA A 225 24.93 -12.52 -1.31
C ALA A 225 26.36 -12.90 -1.74
N THR A 226 26.64 -12.83 -3.05
CA THR A 226 27.93 -13.13 -3.67
C THR A 226 28.72 -11.88 -4.05
N SER A 227 28.18 -10.68 -3.79
CA SER A 227 28.87 -9.42 -4.10
C SER A 227 30.12 -9.24 -3.23
N ALA A 228 31.17 -8.69 -3.82
CA ALA A 228 32.39 -8.36 -3.10
C ALA A 228 32.15 -7.19 -2.13
N GLU A 229 32.90 -7.15 -1.03
CA GLU A 229 32.77 -6.09 -0.03
C GLU A 229 32.96 -4.68 -0.63
N ALA A 230 33.88 -4.54 -1.60
CA ALA A 230 34.08 -3.27 -2.31
C ALA A 230 32.84 -2.80 -3.10
N ASP A 231 32.10 -3.74 -3.72
CA ASP A 231 30.87 -3.41 -4.46
C ASP A 231 29.75 -3.03 -3.48
N VAL A 232 29.71 -3.71 -2.34
CA VAL A 232 28.75 -3.46 -1.27
C VAL A 232 28.99 -2.10 -0.62
N SER A 233 30.25 -1.72 -0.35
CA SER A 233 30.63 -0.38 0.13
C SER A 233 30.36 0.70 -0.91
N LYS A 234 30.58 0.42 -2.20
CA LYS A 234 30.25 1.37 -3.28
C LYS A 234 28.74 1.60 -3.39
N ALA A 235 27.95 0.56 -3.10
CA ALA A 235 26.49 0.59 -3.03
C ALA A 235 25.94 0.91 -1.63
N ALA A 236 26.72 1.62 -0.80
CA ALA A 236 26.29 1.99 0.54
C ALA A 236 25.08 2.93 0.52
N ASP A 237 24.96 3.85 -0.45
CA ASP A 237 23.72 4.60 -0.70
C ASP A 237 22.99 4.03 -1.93
N ASP A 238 22.11 3.07 -1.66
CA ASP A 238 21.25 2.42 -2.64
C ASP A 238 19.91 3.15 -2.83
N GLY A 239 19.69 4.31 -2.19
CA GLY A 239 18.47 5.12 -2.28
C GLY A 239 17.24 4.52 -1.60
N VAL A 240 17.41 3.42 -0.87
CA VAL A 240 16.34 2.77 -0.11
C VAL A 240 16.43 3.16 1.37
N LEU A 241 15.29 3.49 1.95
CA LEU A 241 15.15 4.06 3.28
C LEU A 241 14.41 3.10 4.20
N LEU A 242 14.67 3.23 5.50
CA LEU A 242 13.87 2.67 6.56
C LEU A 242 13.00 3.80 7.14
N LEU A 243 11.69 3.74 6.92
CA LEU A 243 10.75 4.64 7.58
C LEU A 243 10.43 4.09 8.96
N CYS A 244 10.47 4.96 9.96
CA CYS A 244 10.16 4.62 11.33
C CYS A 244 9.13 5.59 11.89
N TYR A 245 8.05 5.03 12.44
CA TYR A 245 7.02 5.74 13.16
C TYR A 245 7.18 5.44 14.64
N ILE A 246 7.39 6.48 15.46
CA ILE A 246 7.63 6.35 16.89
C ILE A 246 6.56 7.12 17.65
N ASP A 247 5.80 6.40 18.48
CA ASP A 247 4.82 6.96 19.41
C ASP A 247 5.38 7.00 20.85
N HIS A 248 4.84 7.90 21.68
CA HIS A 248 5.25 8.15 23.08
C HIS A 248 6.74 8.48 23.28
N VAL A 249 7.34 9.25 22.37
CA VAL A 249 8.76 9.61 22.43
C VAL A 249 9.08 10.30 23.76
N GLY A 250 10.05 9.76 24.51
CA GLY A 250 10.51 10.32 25.78
C GLY A 250 9.76 9.81 27.02
N SER A 251 8.77 8.94 26.86
CA SER A 251 7.96 8.41 27.97
C SER A 251 8.52 7.14 28.63
N GLY A 252 9.52 6.47 28.02
CA GLY A 252 9.95 5.12 28.42
C GLY A 252 8.96 4.00 28.05
N LYS A 253 7.87 4.34 27.36
CA LYS A 253 6.87 3.43 26.79
C LYS A 253 6.78 3.58 25.28
N GLU A 254 7.90 3.91 24.64
CA GLU A 254 7.97 4.13 23.20
C GLU A 254 7.48 2.90 22.43
N ARG A 255 6.65 3.16 21.42
CA ARG A 255 6.22 2.16 20.45
C ARG A 255 6.83 2.50 19.10
N VAL A 256 7.34 1.49 18.41
CA VAL A 256 7.95 1.65 17.09
C VAL A 256 7.21 0.77 16.10
N SER A 257 7.03 1.31 14.90
CA SER A 257 6.64 0.58 13.70
C SER A 257 7.59 1.02 12.58
N MET A 258 8.02 0.07 11.75
CA MET A 258 9.03 0.28 10.72
C MET A 258 8.60 -0.37 9.41
N CYS A 259 8.82 0.34 8.32
CA CYS A 259 8.66 -0.18 6.97
C CYS A 259 9.75 0.37 6.05
N SER A 260 9.87 -0.20 4.85
CA SER A 260 10.82 0.27 3.85
C SER A 260 10.20 1.37 2.99
N GLY A 261 11.03 2.18 2.37
CA GLY A 261 10.63 3.17 1.38
C GLY A 261 11.79 3.49 0.45
N PHE A 262 11.56 4.32 -0.55
CA PHE A 262 12.63 4.78 -1.43
C PHE A 262 12.38 6.18 -1.93
N ALA A 263 13.46 6.91 -2.22
CA ALA A 263 13.37 8.28 -2.68
C ALA A 263 13.09 8.37 -4.19
N VAL A 264 12.28 9.33 -4.59
CA VAL A 264 11.93 9.64 -6.00
C VAL A 264 12.28 11.09 -6.33
N GLN A 265 12.48 11.37 -7.62
CA GLN A 265 12.79 12.72 -8.07
C GLN A 265 11.58 13.66 -7.93
N GLY A 266 11.85 14.96 -7.81
CA GLY A 266 10.84 16.02 -7.87
C GLY A 266 10.76 16.93 -6.64
N GLY A 267 11.41 16.58 -5.52
CA GLY A 267 11.37 17.39 -4.29
C GLY A 267 11.86 18.83 -4.49
N GLU A 268 12.91 19.01 -5.28
CA GLU A 268 13.48 20.34 -5.56
C GLU A 268 12.59 21.22 -6.45
N THR A 269 11.73 20.60 -7.26
CA THR A 269 10.81 21.25 -8.20
C THR A 269 9.43 21.49 -7.62
N LEU A 270 9.17 20.98 -6.41
CA LEU A 270 7.86 21.07 -5.77
C LEU A 270 7.46 22.53 -5.53
N ALA A 271 6.21 22.88 -5.87
CA ALA A 271 5.69 24.21 -5.64
C ALA A 271 5.60 24.52 -4.14
N LYS A 272 5.90 25.76 -3.75
CA LYS A 272 5.86 26.22 -2.35
C LYS A 272 4.48 26.07 -1.68
N THR A 273 3.42 25.90 -2.48
CA THR A 273 2.04 25.72 -2.02
C THR A 273 1.68 24.26 -1.75
N GLU A 274 2.45 23.32 -2.29
CA GLU A 274 2.16 21.88 -2.23
C GLU A 274 3.06 21.14 -1.26
N GLY A 275 4.25 21.68 -0.99
CA GLY A 275 5.19 21.15 0.00
C GLY A 275 5.47 22.16 1.11
N LYS A 276 6.01 21.64 2.21
CA LYS A 276 6.53 22.48 3.29
C LYS A 276 8.00 22.86 3.08
N GLY A 277 8.69 22.36 2.05
CA GLY A 277 10.09 22.65 1.73
C GLY A 277 10.51 22.10 0.36
N ARG A 278 11.82 21.92 0.14
CA ARG A 278 12.42 21.31 -1.07
C ARG A 278 13.07 19.95 -0.81
N GLY A 279 12.81 19.35 0.35
CA GLY A 279 13.40 18.07 0.72
C GLY A 279 12.95 16.92 -0.16
N ALA A 280 13.67 15.80 -0.07
CA ALA A 280 13.47 14.63 -0.90
C ALA A 280 12.07 14.03 -0.75
N LEU A 281 11.55 13.47 -1.85
CA LEU A 281 10.26 12.79 -1.88
C LEU A 281 10.46 11.30 -1.67
N VAL A 282 9.63 10.68 -0.85
CA VAL A 282 9.76 9.27 -0.49
C VAL A 282 8.44 8.54 -0.65
N VAL A 283 8.47 7.43 -1.38
CA VAL A 283 7.35 6.51 -1.51
C VAL A 283 7.52 5.39 -0.50
N SER A 284 6.43 5.06 0.20
CA SER A 284 6.34 3.90 1.09
C SER A 284 4.90 3.36 1.13
N CYS A 285 4.65 2.36 1.96
CA CYS A 285 3.32 1.79 2.17
C CYS A 285 2.46 2.64 3.10
N ASP A 286 1.15 2.61 2.87
CA ASP A 286 0.17 3.42 3.57
C ASP A 286 -0.35 2.73 4.85
N HIS A 287 -0.56 1.41 4.81
CA HIS A 287 -1.07 0.63 5.95
C HIS A 287 -0.17 0.68 7.19
N THR A 288 1.15 0.85 7.02
CA THR A 288 2.07 0.97 8.17
C THR A 288 1.86 2.32 8.86
N LEU A 289 1.64 3.39 8.10
CA LEU A 289 1.28 4.70 8.64
C LEU A 289 -0.09 4.65 9.33
N GLU A 290 -1.09 3.99 8.73
CA GLU A 290 -2.39 3.77 9.36
C GLU A 290 -2.24 3.05 10.71
N SER A 291 -1.56 1.92 10.72
CA SER A 291 -1.31 1.14 11.94
C SER A 291 -0.61 1.97 13.01
N ALA A 292 0.38 2.77 12.63
CA ALA A 292 1.11 3.66 13.55
C ALA A 292 0.24 4.79 14.13
N THR A 293 -0.76 5.26 13.40
CA THR A 293 -1.62 6.39 13.81
C THR A 293 -2.94 5.93 14.47
N GLU A 294 -3.41 4.70 14.23
CA GLU A 294 -4.62 4.14 14.85
C GLU A 294 -4.58 4.20 16.38
N GLY A 295 -3.41 3.87 16.96
CA GLY A 295 -3.21 3.90 18.41
C GLY A 295 -3.30 5.29 19.03
N MET A 296 -3.27 6.36 18.23
CA MET A 296 -3.23 7.76 18.70
C MET A 296 -4.61 8.35 19.00
N ARG A 297 -5.69 7.79 18.47
CA ARG A 297 -7.06 8.34 18.56
C ARG A 297 -7.59 8.51 20.00
N ASP A 298 -6.98 7.83 20.98
CA ASP A 298 -7.48 7.71 22.35
C ASP A 298 -6.68 8.44 23.46
N ALA A 299 -5.62 9.21 23.18
CA ALA A 299 -4.88 9.89 24.26
C ALA A 299 -4.39 11.30 23.90
N GLY A 300 -4.81 12.28 24.69
CA GLY A 300 -4.26 13.63 24.68
C GLY A 300 -2.82 13.65 25.20
N ASP A 301 -1.98 14.45 24.54
CA ASP A 301 -0.56 14.72 24.84
C ASP A 301 0.46 13.64 24.43
N ARG A 302 0.22 12.97 23.30
CA ARG A 302 1.19 12.06 22.68
C ARG A 302 2.20 12.79 21.79
N GLN A 303 3.47 12.76 22.19
CA GLN A 303 4.57 13.18 21.33
C GLN A 303 5.03 12.01 20.46
N GLY A 304 4.57 11.99 19.22
CA GLY A 304 4.99 11.02 18.21
C GLY A 304 5.66 11.70 17.03
N LEU A 305 6.59 11.01 16.37
CA LEU A 305 7.28 11.50 15.17
C LEU A 305 7.52 10.39 14.14
N ALA A 306 7.77 10.81 12.91
CA ALA A 306 8.22 9.94 11.83
C ALA A 306 9.58 10.39 11.31
N LEU A 307 10.44 9.43 11.02
CA LEU A 307 11.78 9.66 10.46
C LEU A 307 12.12 8.60 9.41
N ALA A 308 13.03 8.93 8.50
CA ALA A 308 13.59 8.01 7.52
C ALA A 308 15.09 7.85 7.76
N VAL A 309 15.58 6.61 7.74
CA VAL A 309 16.99 6.28 7.99
C VAL A 309 17.59 5.71 6.71
N THR A 310 18.73 6.26 6.32
CA THR A 310 19.57 5.72 5.22
C THR A 310 20.50 4.64 5.74
N ARG A 311 21.10 3.86 4.83
CA ARG A 311 22.11 2.85 5.19
C ARG A 311 23.42 3.44 5.72
N LEU A 312 23.68 4.71 5.46
CA LEU A 312 24.79 5.47 6.04
C LEU A 312 24.49 5.94 7.48
N GLY A 313 23.29 5.64 8.02
CA GLY A 313 22.88 6.12 9.34
C GLY A 313 22.45 7.58 9.37
N HIS A 314 22.34 8.24 8.20
CA HIS A 314 21.73 9.56 8.13
C HIS A 314 20.24 9.46 8.35
N ILE A 315 19.72 10.33 9.22
CA ILE A 315 18.33 10.42 9.61
C ILE A 315 17.72 11.66 8.99
N TYR A 316 16.65 11.46 8.24
CA TYR A 316 15.84 12.50 7.64
C TYR A 316 14.49 12.55 8.36
N PRO A 317 14.22 13.58 9.15
CA PRO A 317 12.89 13.78 9.73
C PRO A 317 11.83 13.90 8.63
N VAL A 318 10.66 13.29 8.85
CA VAL A 318 9.53 13.46 7.93
C VAL A 318 8.90 14.82 8.19
N ARG A 319 8.82 15.66 7.16
CA ARG A 319 8.33 17.04 7.23
C ARG A 319 6.83 17.13 6.96
N SER A 320 6.32 16.34 6.02
CA SER A 320 4.89 16.29 5.70
C SER A 320 4.52 15.04 4.89
N LEU A 321 3.27 14.62 5.01
CA LEU A 321 2.60 13.72 4.06
C LEU A 321 2.04 14.58 2.93
N LEU A 322 2.41 14.29 1.69
CA LEU A 322 2.00 15.07 0.50
C LEU A 322 0.79 14.48 -0.19
N SER A 323 0.73 13.16 -0.28
CA SER A 323 -0.36 12.42 -0.91
C SER A 323 -0.37 10.97 -0.45
N ARG A 324 -1.51 10.31 -0.59
CA ARG A 324 -1.67 8.88 -0.39
C ARG A 324 -2.66 8.31 -1.40
N LEU A 325 -2.49 7.04 -1.74
CA LEU A 325 -3.36 6.25 -2.58
C LEU A 325 -3.81 5.04 -1.76
N PRO A 326 -4.87 5.16 -0.95
CA PRO A 326 -5.30 4.08 -0.05
C PRO A 326 -5.65 2.79 -0.79
N ASP A 327 -6.27 2.91 -1.96
CA ASP A 327 -6.64 1.76 -2.81
C ASP A 327 -5.40 0.97 -3.29
N ALA A 328 -4.29 1.67 -3.49
CA ALA A 328 -3.01 1.10 -3.89
C ALA A 328 -2.07 0.84 -2.70
N ASP A 329 -2.45 1.20 -1.46
CA ASP A 329 -1.63 1.07 -0.26
C ASP A 329 -0.28 1.81 -0.36
N LEU A 330 -0.28 3.01 -0.94
CA LEU A 330 0.91 3.85 -1.13
C LEU A 330 0.77 5.21 -0.45
N ALA A 331 1.87 5.70 0.12
CA ALA A 331 1.98 7.04 0.69
C ALA A 331 3.23 7.76 0.17
N LEU A 332 3.10 9.06 -0.05
CA LEU A 332 4.16 9.95 -0.53
C LEU A 332 4.50 10.99 0.54
N PHE A 333 5.72 10.92 1.05
CA PHE A 333 6.24 11.79 2.09
C PHE A 333 7.24 12.80 1.54
N GLN A 334 7.31 13.95 2.20
CA GLN A 334 8.41 14.90 2.06
C GLN A 334 9.31 14.82 3.29
N LEU A 335 10.60 14.59 3.04
CA LEU A 335 11.64 14.63 4.07
C LEU A 335 12.15 16.05 4.29
N ASP A 336 12.87 16.26 5.39
CA ASP A 336 13.59 17.51 5.61
C ASP A 336 14.85 17.61 4.73
N GLU A 337 15.30 18.85 4.49
CA GLU A 337 16.46 19.12 3.61
C GLU A 337 17.79 18.81 4.29
N THR A 338 17.83 18.91 5.61
CA THR A 338 19.04 18.73 6.42
C THR A 338 19.02 17.38 7.11
N PRO A 339 19.82 16.39 6.65
CA PRO A 339 20.00 15.15 7.39
C PRO A 339 20.70 15.41 8.73
N VAL A 340 20.33 14.61 9.72
CA VAL A 340 21.01 14.57 11.02
C VAL A 340 21.61 13.20 11.25
N GLN A 341 22.68 13.15 12.01
CA GLN A 341 23.27 11.91 12.51
C GLN A 341 23.32 11.98 14.03
N VAL A 342 23.02 10.86 14.67
CA VAL A 342 23.00 10.76 16.14
C VAL A 342 24.28 10.06 16.56
N ASP A 343 25.08 10.72 17.40
CA ASP A 343 26.13 10.04 18.13
C ASP A 343 25.47 9.17 19.20
N ALA A 344 25.59 7.85 19.05
CA ALA A 344 24.95 6.88 19.91
C ALA A 344 25.55 6.85 21.34
N VAL A 345 26.75 7.40 21.55
CA VAL A 345 27.40 7.47 22.87
C VAL A 345 26.95 8.72 23.63
N THR A 346 26.98 9.87 22.97
CA THR A 346 26.67 11.16 23.61
C THR A 346 25.21 11.57 23.46
N SER A 347 24.45 10.88 22.60
CA SER A 347 23.07 11.23 22.20
C SER A 347 22.95 12.65 21.63
N THR A 348 24.02 13.20 21.06
CA THR A 348 24.00 14.51 20.40
C THR A 348 23.71 14.37 18.90
N LEU A 349 22.97 15.33 18.36
CA LEU A 349 22.75 15.42 16.92
C LEU A 349 23.85 16.25 16.27
N HIS A 350 24.32 15.74 15.14
CA HIS A 350 25.20 16.46 14.23
C HIS A 350 24.47 16.60 12.90
N THR A 351 24.40 17.83 12.38
CA THR A 351 23.92 18.05 11.02
C THR A 351 24.96 17.51 10.05
N VAL A 352 24.52 16.62 9.16
CA VAL A 352 25.37 16.11 8.10
C VAL A 352 25.30 17.10 6.94
N GLY A 353 26.44 17.38 6.31
CA GLY A 353 26.49 18.27 5.13
C GLY A 353 25.45 17.84 4.09
N SER A 354 24.81 18.81 3.44
CA SER A 354 23.69 18.60 2.51
C SER A 354 24.09 17.75 1.30
N GLY A 355 24.04 16.42 1.45
CA GLY A 355 24.06 15.47 0.35
C GLY A 355 22.63 15.29 -0.16
N SER A 356 22.43 15.43 -1.47
CA SER A 356 21.14 15.08 -2.08
C SER A 356 20.95 13.57 -1.95
N LEU A 357 19.84 13.16 -1.32
CA LEU A 357 19.49 11.75 -1.15
C LEU A 357 19.36 11.08 -2.53
N ARG A 358 19.96 9.89 -2.69
CA ARG A 358 19.85 9.16 -3.96
C ARG A 358 18.41 8.77 -4.25
N THR A 359 17.89 9.25 -5.37
CA THR A 359 16.58 8.88 -5.89
C THR A 359 16.65 7.68 -6.84
N LEU A 360 15.63 6.84 -6.84
CA LEU A 360 15.55 5.66 -7.71
C LEU A 360 14.77 5.97 -9.00
N PRO A 361 15.18 5.38 -10.14
CA PRO A 361 14.44 5.47 -11.39
C PRO A 361 13.20 4.59 -11.33
N VAL A 362 12.06 5.13 -11.76
CA VAL A 362 10.77 4.45 -11.74
C VAL A 362 10.31 4.19 -13.17
N SER A 363 9.99 2.92 -13.47
CA SER A 363 9.44 2.55 -14.77
C SER A 363 7.95 2.88 -14.82
N PRO A 364 7.47 3.62 -15.83
CA PRO A 364 6.03 3.82 -16.06
C PRO A 364 5.37 2.59 -16.69
N TYR A 365 6.15 1.59 -17.11
CA TYR A 365 5.64 0.39 -17.76
C TYR A 365 5.73 -0.82 -16.83
N PRO A 366 4.66 -1.64 -16.76
CA PRO A 366 4.67 -2.86 -15.98
C PRO A 366 5.67 -3.85 -16.58
N ALA A 367 6.40 -4.56 -15.72
CA ALA A 367 7.32 -5.62 -16.14
C ALA A 367 6.55 -6.82 -16.70
N VAL A 368 7.10 -7.52 -17.68
CA VAL A 368 6.45 -8.69 -18.30
C VAL A 368 6.52 -9.88 -17.35
N VAL A 369 5.51 -10.75 -17.33
CA VAL A 369 5.53 -11.98 -16.54
C VAL A 369 6.78 -12.79 -16.86
N GLN A 370 7.38 -13.43 -15.84
CA GLN A 370 8.67 -14.13 -15.86
C GLN A 370 9.92 -13.22 -15.86
N THR A 371 9.78 -11.90 -15.83
CA THR A 371 10.91 -10.98 -15.64
C THR A 371 11.66 -11.29 -14.34
N GLU A 372 12.98 -11.18 -14.39
CA GLU A 372 13.85 -11.31 -13.22
C GLU A 372 13.81 -10.05 -12.38
N LEU A 373 13.49 -10.21 -11.10
CA LEU A 373 13.33 -9.11 -10.17
C LEU A 373 14.41 -9.18 -9.08
N SER A 374 14.76 -8.01 -8.55
CA SER A 374 15.49 -7.86 -7.29
C SER A 374 14.59 -7.13 -6.32
N VAL A 375 14.24 -7.80 -5.23
CA VAL A 375 13.29 -7.30 -4.23
C VAL A 375 14.06 -6.89 -2.99
N SER A 376 13.84 -5.66 -2.54
CA SER A 376 14.41 -5.18 -1.28
C SER A 376 13.80 -5.92 -0.09
N SER A 377 14.65 -6.50 0.77
CA SER A 377 14.24 -7.15 2.01
C SER A 377 14.66 -6.38 3.26
N PHE A 378 13.80 -6.39 4.28
CA PHE A 378 14.09 -5.84 5.60
C PHE A 378 15.30 -6.48 6.29
N GLY A 379 15.68 -7.70 5.91
CA GLY A 379 16.83 -8.40 6.48
C GLY A 379 18.15 -7.63 6.36
N GLY A 380 18.26 -6.70 5.40
CA GLY A 380 19.42 -5.81 5.27
C GLY A 380 19.57 -4.77 6.39
N TRP A 381 18.57 -4.62 7.28
CA TRP A 381 18.62 -3.71 8.43
C TRP A 381 18.91 -4.42 9.76
N LEU A 382 18.98 -5.75 9.75
CA LEU A 382 19.16 -6.56 10.94
C LEU A 382 20.65 -6.88 11.18
N PRO A 383 21.13 -6.80 12.43
CA PRO A 383 22.52 -7.11 12.77
C PRO A 383 22.85 -8.59 12.49
N SER A 384 24.12 -8.88 12.18
CA SER A 384 24.52 -10.26 11.91
C SER A 384 24.53 -11.13 13.18
N PRO A 385 23.94 -12.34 13.15
CA PRO A 385 23.99 -13.26 14.29
C PRO A 385 25.36 -13.91 14.53
N GLN A 386 26.37 -13.67 13.68
CA GLN A 386 27.70 -14.32 13.78
C GLN A 386 28.65 -13.67 14.79
N GLN A 387 28.37 -12.48 15.33
CA GLN A 387 29.16 -11.91 16.45
C GLN A 387 28.67 -12.44 17.80
N GLY A 388 28.87 -13.74 18.00
CA GLY A 388 28.63 -14.45 19.24
C GLY A 388 29.91 -15.02 19.84
N GLN A 389 30.92 -14.19 20.11
CA GLN A 389 32.05 -14.56 20.98
C GLN A 389 32.52 -13.37 21.84
N GLY A 390 32.06 -13.33 23.09
CA GLY A 390 33.00 -13.24 24.21
C GLY A 390 33.55 -11.89 24.69
N GLU A 391 33.13 -10.73 24.18
CA GLU A 391 33.43 -9.46 24.84
C GLU A 391 32.16 -8.70 25.22
N LEU A 392 32.09 -8.34 26.50
CA LEU A 392 31.03 -7.59 27.14
C LEU A 392 31.08 -6.12 26.68
N SER A 393 30.88 -5.87 25.39
CA SER A 393 30.69 -4.51 24.89
C SER A 393 29.34 -4.03 25.41
N THR A 394 29.40 -3.09 26.33
CA THR A 394 28.25 -2.34 26.83
C THR A 394 27.67 -1.60 25.61
N PHE A 395 26.62 -2.17 25.00
CA PHE A 395 25.99 -1.81 23.72
C PHE A 395 26.82 -2.14 22.45
N PRO A 396 26.55 -3.25 21.74
CA PRO A 396 26.96 -3.39 20.35
C PRO A 396 25.95 -2.59 19.50
N GLN A 397 26.30 -1.34 19.23
CA GLN A 397 25.63 -0.52 18.21
C GLN A 397 25.82 -1.20 16.84
N LEU A 398 24.83 -1.08 15.95
CA LEU A 398 24.94 -1.60 14.57
C LEU A 398 26.26 -1.13 13.97
N THR A 399 27.11 -2.05 13.53
CA THR A 399 28.35 -1.66 12.86
C THR A 399 28.03 -1.08 11.49
N ASP A 400 28.89 -0.22 10.93
CA ASP A 400 28.76 0.26 9.55
C ASP A 400 28.58 -0.93 8.57
N HIS A 401 29.25 -2.05 8.85
CA HIS A 401 29.11 -3.29 8.09
C HIS A 401 27.72 -3.95 8.22
N ASP A 402 27.06 -3.86 9.38
CA ASP A 402 25.70 -4.39 9.56
C ASP A 402 24.68 -3.59 8.73
N MET A 403 24.83 -2.25 8.68
CA MET A 403 23.93 -1.37 7.91
C MET A 403 24.17 -1.44 6.40
N ILE A 404 25.40 -1.75 6.01
CA ILE A 404 25.84 -1.81 4.61
C ILE A 404 25.75 -3.25 4.04
N ARG A 405 25.10 -4.20 4.70
CA ARG A 405 24.95 -5.57 4.16
C ARG A 405 23.90 -5.71 3.06
N ASN A 406 24.09 -6.68 2.16
CA ASN A 406 23.19 -6.98 1.04
C ASN A 406 21.71 -7.19 1.47
N ARG A 407 20.82 -6.35 0.92
CA ARG A 407 19.36 -6.38 1.14
C ARG A 407 18.54 -6.99 0.00
N TRP A 408 19.14 -7.13 -1.18
CA TRP A 408 18.39 -7.49 -2.38
C TRP A 408 18.34 -9.00 -2.51
N ALA A 409 17.14 -9.51 -2.76
CA ALA A 409 16.88 -10.91 -2.97
C ALA A 409 16.33 -11.14 -4.39
N PRO A 410 16.93 -12.06 -5.15
CA PRO A 410 16.47 -12.34 -6.50
C PRO A 410 15.12 -13.05 -6.48
N ALA A 411 14.22 -12.63 -7.35
CA ALA A 411 12.87 -13.15 -7.49
C ALA A 411 12.46 -13.22 -8.97
N THR A 412 11.34 -13.86 -9.24
CA THR A 412 10.73 -13.91 -10.57
C THR A 412 9.30 -13.41 -10.49
N LEU A 413 8.92 -12.54 -11.42
CA LEU A 413 7.55 -12.07 -11.58
C LEU A 413 6.65 -13.23 -12.02
N VAL A 414 5.59 -13.50 -11.26
CA VAL A 414 4.67 -14.63 -11.52
C VAL A 414 3.40 -14.18 -12.24
N GLY A 415 2.91 -12.97 -11.99
CA GLY A 415 1.71 -12.47 -12.65
C GLY A 415 1.11 -11.26 -11.94
N TYR A 416 0.04 -10.74 -12.54
CA TYR A 416 -0.70 -9.59 -12.04
C TYR A 416 -2.14 -9.96 -11.67
N LYS A 417 -2.74 -9.09 -10.86
CA LYS A 417 -4.18 -9.10 -10.61
C LYS A 417 -4.79 -7.72 -10.72
N ASP A 418 -6.06 -7.72 -11.11
CA ASP A 418 -6.92 -6.54 -11.10
C ASP A 418 -7.39 -6.17 -9.68
N PRO A 419 -8.06 -5.01 -9.48
CA PRO A 419 -8.54 -4.59 -8.16
C PRO A 419 -9.51 -5.57 -7.49
N ILE A 420 -10.17 -6.44 -8.27
CA ILE A 420 -11.12 -7.45 -7.75
C ILE A 420 -10.48 -8.85 -7.63
N GLY A 421 -9.18 -8.97 -7.86
CA GLY A 421 -8.38 -10.17 -7.64
C GLY A 421 -8.36 -11.18 -8.79
N ARG A 422 -8.89 -10.83 -9.97
CA ARG A 422 -8.79 -11.65 -11.19
C ARG A 422 -7.40 -11.54 -11.80
N VAL A 423 -7.03 -12.53 -12.60
CA VAL A 423 -5.77 -12.48 -13.35
C VAL A 423 -5.83 -11.30 -14.33
N ALA A 424 -4.79 -10.49 -14.32
CA ALA A 424 -4.59 -9.39 -15.25
C ALA A 424 -3.31 -9.62 -16.05
N GLU A 425 -3.28 -9.15 -17.29
CA GLU A 425 -2.15 -9.33 -18.20
C GLU A 425 -1.52 -7.99 -18.58
N THR A 426 -0.21 -7.99 -18.76
CA THR A 426 0.50 -6.81 -19.28
C THR A 426 0.27 -6.67 -20.78
N GLY A 427 0.11 -5.44 -21.26
CA GLY A 427 -0.13 -5.16 -22.69
C GLY A 427 -1.59 -5.34 -23.12
N THR A 428 -2.48 -5.66 -22.18
CA THR A 428 -3.94 -5.58 -22.36
C THR A 428 -4.48 -4.28 -21.76
N TYR A 429 -5.80 -4.09 -21.80
CA TYR A 429 -6.49 -2.97 -21.15
C TYR A 429 -6.85 -3.28 -19.68
N ASP A 430 -6.28 -4.34 -19.11
CA ASP A 430 -6.54 -4.70 -17.72
C ASP A 430 -5.86 -3.69 -16.78
N GLU A 431 -6.55 -3.34 -15.69
CA GLU A 431 -5.92 -2.55 -14.63
C GLU A 431 -5.03 -3.44 -13.77
N LEU A 432 -3.76 -3.06 -13.60
CA LEU A 432 -2.81 -3.80 -12.78
C LEU A 432 -2.82 -3.21 -11.36
N ALA A 433 -3.59 -3.81 -10.47
CA ALA A 433 -3.64 -3.38 -9.08
C ALA A 433 -2.54 -4.05 -8.24
N GLN A 434 -2.15 -5.27 -8.61
CA GLN A 434 -1.31 -6.12 -7.79
C GLN A 434 -0.31 -6.90 -8.65
N LEU A 435 0.92 -6.98 -8.17
CA LEU A 435 2.04 -7.73 -8.73
C LEU A 435 2.42 -8.87 -7.76
N SER A 436 2.50 -10.10 -8.24
CA SER A 436 2.93 -11.26 -7.45
C SER A 436 4.29 -11.79 -7.92
N PHE A 437 5.21 -12.04 -6.99
CA PHE A 437 6.55 -12.57 -7.30
C PHE A 437 6.92 -13.77 -6.44
N LYS A 438 7.89 -14.57 -6.91
CA LYS A 438 8.40 -15.74 -6.19
C LYS A 438 9.91 -15.62 -5.99
N LEU A 439 10.36 -15.85 -4.76
CA LEU A 439 11.78 -15.85 -4.42
C LEU A 439 12.54 -16.95 -5.19
N LYS A 440 13.71 -16.63 -5.73
CA LYS A 440 14.66 -17.61 -6.27
C LYS A 440 15.52 -18.18 -5.14
N GLY A 441 14.88 -18.95 -4.25
CA GLY A 441 15.48 -19.41 -2.99
C GLY A 441 16.74 -20.28 -3.15
N ASP A 442 16.85 -21.00 -4.25
CA ASP A 442 17.96 -21.92 -4.54
C ASP A 442 19.17 -21.22 -5.18
N ALA A 443 19.02 -19.96 -5.57
CA ALA A 443 20.06 -19.19 -6.23
C ALA A 443 21.17 -18.79 -5.23
N PRO A 444 22.46 -18.91 -5.60
CA PRO A 444 23.57 -18.55 -4.71
C PRO A 444 23.56 -17.06 -4.33
N GLU A 445 22.98 -16.20 -5.18
CA GLU A 445 22.81 -14.76 -4.96
C GLU A 445 21.82 -14.44 -3.84
N THR A 446 20.96 -15.38 -3.47
CA THR A 446 19.98 -15.22 -2.39
C THR A 446 20.66 -15.21 -1.02
N PRO A 447 20.45 -14.16 -0.20
CA PRO A 447 20.96 -14.09 1.15
C PRO A 447 20.61 -15.33 1.96
N GLU A 448 21.57 -15.86 2.72
CA GLU A 448 21.38 -17.11 3.48
C GLU A 448 20.14 -17.08 4.37
N GLY A 449 19.88 -15.97 5.07
CA GLY A 449 18.71 -15.80 5.93
C GLY A 449 17.37 -15.85 5.21
N LEU A 450 17.36 -15.64 3.88
CA LEU A 450 16.15 -15.70 3.05
C LEU A 450 15.99 -17.03 2.32
N ARG A 451 16.96 -17.95 2.42
CA ARG A 451 16.83 -19.26 1.77
C ARG A 451 15.65 -20.04 2.38
N PRO A 452 14.91 -20.84 1.58
CA PRO A 452 13.70 -21.52 2.04
C PRO A 452 13.89 -22.36 3.31
N SER A 453 15.04 -23.03 3.46
CA SER A 453 15.38 -23.79 4.66
C SER A 453 15.43 -22.95 5.93
N ASN A 454 15.95 -21.72 5.83
CA ASN A 454 16.02 -20.80 6.96
C ASN A 454 14.68 -20.12 7.21
N LEU A 455 13.95 -19.71 6.17
CA LEU A 455 12.60 -19.14 6.29
C LEU A 455 11.62 -20.11 6.96
N LEU A 456 11.65 -21.40 6.57
CA LEU A 456 10.84 -22.44 7.20
C LEU A 456 11.24 -22.65 8.67
N ARG A 457 12.54 -22.61 8.96
CA ARG A 457 13.05 -22.74 10.34
C ARG A 457 12.62 -21.57 11.23
N SER A 458 12.57 -20.35 10.69
CA SER A 458 12.10 -19.16 11.40
C SER A 458 10.59 -18.94 11.30
N MET A 459 9.85 -19.80 10.59
CA MET A 459 8.41 -19.65 10.34
C MET A 459 8.06 -18.28 9.71
N THR A 460 8.95 -17.77 8.86
CA THR A 460 8.78 -16.48 8.16
C THR A 460 8.61 -16.70 6.67
N TYR A 461 8.03 -15.71 5.99
CA TYR A 461 7.82 -15.74 4.54
C TYR A 461 8.58 -14.62 3.86
N PHE A 462 8.74 -14.74 2.54
CA PHE A 462 9.34 -13.70 1.72
C PHE A 462 8.26 -12.91 0.99
N PRO A 463 8.32 -11.57 1.00
CA PRO A 463 9.29 -10.71 1.70
C PRO A 463 9.11 -10.73 3.22
N LEU A 464 10.21 -10.47 3.95
CA LEU A 464 10.19 -10.41 5.41
C LEU A 464 9.31 -9.24 5.90
N PRO A 465 8.64 -9.37 7.05
CA PRO A 465 8.01 -8.23 7.72
C PRO A 465 9.00 -7.06 7.86
N GLY A 466 8.51 -5.84 7.61
CA GLY A 466 9.28 -4.59 7.54
C GLY A 466 9.69 -4.20 6.11
N SER A 467 9.49 -5.11 5.13
CA SER A 467 9.84 -4.85 3.73
C SER A 467 8.78 -4.06 2.98
N SER A 468 7.57 -3.91 3.54
CA SER A 468 6.47 -3.13 2.93
C SER A 468 6.92 -1.72 2.60
N GLY A 469 6.50 -1.20 1.44
CA GLY A 469 6.97 0.07 0.87
C GLY A 469 8.34 0.02 0.19
N GLY A 470 9.08 -1.09 0.31
CA GLY A 470 10.39 -1.27 -0.34
C GLY A 470 10.28 -1.44 -1.86
N PRO A 471 11.30 -1.05 -2.64
CA PRO A 471 11.26 -1.17 -4.09
C PRO A 471 11.43 -2.62 -4.58
N VAL A 472 10.74 -2.93 -5.68
CA VAL A 472 10.95 -4.10 -6.52
C VAL A 472 11.55 -3.61 -7.84
N VAL A 473 12.74 -4.10 -8.16
CA VAL A 473 13.54 -3.62 -9.29
C VAL A 473 13.61 -4.71 -10.36
N ASP A 474 13.44 -4.34 -11.62
CA ASP A 474 13.77 -5.23 -12.73
C ASP A 474 15.30 -5.34 -12.85
N ALA A 475 15.80 -6.57 -12.74
CA ALA A 475 17.23 -6.85 -12.70
C ALA A 475 17.96 -6.43 -13.99
N GLU A 476 17.27 -6.40 -15.13
CA GLU A 476 17.87 -6.04 -16.42
C GLU A 476 17.92 -4.52 -16.62
N SER A 477 16.77 -3.84 -16.51
CA SER A 477 16.71 -2.38 -16.68
C SER A 477 17.40 -1.64 -15.53
N GLY A 478 17.33 -2.17 -14.31
CA GLY A 478 17.76 -1.48 -13.10
C GLY A 478 16.79 -0.38 -12.66
N SER A 479 15.52 -0.47 -13.06
CA SER A 479 14.43 0.44 -12.67
C SER A 479 13.44 -0.21 -11.71
N VAL A 480 12.82 0.62 -10.87
CA VAL A 480 11.73 0.19 -9.99
C VAL A 480 10.49 -0.09 -10.84
N VAL A 481 9.99 -1.33 -10.74
CA VAL A 481 8.80 -1.84 -11.45
C VAL A 481 7.67 -2.22 -10.50
N GLY A 482 7.92 -2.23 -9.19
CA GLY A 482 6.89 -2.38 -8.17
C GLY A 482 7.33 -1.93 -6.79
N ILE A 483 6.40 -1.98 -5.85
CA ILE A 483 6.58 -1.59 -4.44
C ILE A 483 6.03 -2.72 -3.59
N VAL A 484 6.84 -3.25 -2.69
CA VAL A 484 6.48 -4.37 -1.81
C VAL A 484 5.29 -3.99 -0.93
N ARG A 485 4.31 -4.89 -0.84
CA ARG A 485 3.16 -4.76 0.07
C ARG A 485 3.18 -5.79 1.19
N GLY A 486 3.84 -6.93 0.97
CA GLY A 486 3.91 -8.01 1.94
C GLY A 486 4.00 -9.36 1.25
N HIS A 487 3.41 -10.39 1.86
CA HIS A 487 3.34 -11.73 1.30
C HIS A 487 1.91 -12.26 1.31
N ARG A 488 1.62 -13.21 0.42
CA ARG A 488 0.35 -13.95 0.37
C ARG A 488 0.60 -15.45 0.36
N MET A 489 -0.26 -16.15 1.09
CA MET A 489 -0.28 -17.61 1.15
C MET A 489 -1.49 -18.13 0.38
N SER A 490 -1.27 -19.07 -0.54
CA SER A 490 -2.34 -19.79 -1.21
C SER A 490 -2.12 -21.28 -1.04
N GLN A 491 -3.18 -22.03 -0.71
CA GLN A 491 -3.13 -23.49 -0.59
C GLN A 491 -2.65 -24.16 -1.88
N MET A 492 -2.99 -23.58 -3.05
CA MET A 492 -2.60 -24.14 -4.36
C MET A 492 -1.23 -23.67 -4.84
N HIS A 493 -0.78 -22.48 -4.44
CA HIS A 493 0.37 -21.83 -5.06
C HIS A 493 1.52 -21.52 -4.09
N GLY A 494 1.40 -21.93 -2.83
CA GLY A 494 2.39 -21.69 -1.79
C GLY A 494 2.48 -20.21 -1.37
N SER A 495 3.63 -19.86 -0.79
CA SER A 495 3.96 -18.48 -0.42
C SER A 495 4.43 -17.70 -1.65
N ARG A 496 3.86 -16.51 -1.87
CA ARG A 496 4.28 -15.55 -2.89
C ARG A 496 4.45 -14.19 -2.25
N GLY A 497 5.41 -13.42 -2.76
CA GLY A 497 5.50 -12.01 -2.43
C GLY A 497 4.42 -11.21 -3.13
N ASP A 498 3.97 -10.16 -2.48
CA ASP A 498 2.93 -9.25 -2.94
C ASP A 498 3.49 -7.83 -3.08
N ALA A 499 3.12 -7.16 -4.16
CA ALA A 499 3.56 -5.81 -4.48
C ALA A 499 2.52 -5.06 -5.29
N VAL A 500 2.71 -3.74 -5.37
CA VAL A 500 1.95 -2.80 -6.17
C VAL A 500 2.78 -2.45 -7.41
N PRO A 501 2.22 -2.46 -8.63
CA PRO A 501 2.94 -2.03 -9.83
C PRO A 501 3.43 -0.59 -9.74
N ALA A 502 4.64 -0.30 -10.25
CA ALA A 502 5.25 1.03 -10.14
C ALA A 502 4.49 2.13 -10.90
N GLU A 503 3.66 1.77 -11.88
CA GLU A 503 2.79 2.72 -12.59
C GLU A 503 1.87 3.50 -11.62
N LYS A 504 1.46 2.89 -10.50
CA LYS A 504 0.64 3.55 -9.48
C LYS A 504 1.35 4.72 -8.81
N VAL A 505 2.68 4.75 -8.80
CA VAL A 505 3.46 5.89 -8.28
C VAL A 505 3.22 7.15 -9.13
N PHE A 506 2.98 7.01 -10.43
CA PHE A 506 2.72 8.15 -11.31
C PHE A 506 1.37 8.81 -11.04
N GLU A 507 0.45 8.14 -10.33
CA GLU A 507 -0.82 8.75 -9.92
C GLU A 507 -0.65 9.87 -8.89
N PHE A 508 0.49 9.89 -8.17
CA PHE A 508 0.85 11.01 -7.29
C PHE A 508 1.24 12.29 -8.04
N PHE A 509 1.61 12.19 -9.30
CA PHE A 509 2.29 13.25 -10.05
C PHE A 509 1.48 13.66 -11.26
N ALA A 510 1.61 14.92 -11.68
CA ALA A 510 1.00 15.38 -12.92
C ALA A 510 1.49 14.53 -14.10
N LEU A 511 0.58 14.25 -15.03
CA LEU A 511 0.95 13.51 -16.24
C LEU A 511 1.63 14.46 -17.24
N PRO A 512 2.71 14.02 -17.92
CA PRO A 512 3.40 14.82 -18.92
C PRO A 512 2.46 15.44 -19.95
N GLY A 513 2.43 16.76 -20.00
CA GLY A 513 1.63 17.53 -20.96
C GLY A 513 0.11 17.55 -20.71
N LEU A 514 -0.40 16.82 -19.72
CA LEU A 514 -1.82 16.82 -19.31
C LEU A 514 -2.06 17.65 -18.04
N GLY A 515 -1.01 17.89 -17.25
CA GLY A 515 -1.10 18.62 -16.00
C GLY A 515 -1.87 17.86 -14.92
N LYS A 516 -2.41 18.59 -13.94
CA LYS A 516 -3.22 18.00 -12.86
C LYS A 516 -4.59 17.53 -13.37
N ARG A 517 -5.02 16.35 -12.90
CA ARG A 517 -6.43 15.94 -12.91
C ARG A 517 -7.23 16.99 -12.15
N ARG A 518 -8.26 17.52 -12.80
CA ARG A 518 -9.16 18.53 -12.22
C ARG A 518 -10.18 17.92 -11.29
#